data_AF-Q1YMK9-F1
#
_entry.id   AF-Q1YMK9-F1
#
_cell.length_a   1.000
_cell.length_b   1.000
_cell.length_c   1.000
_cell.angle_alpha   90.00
_cell.angle_beta   90.00
_cell.angle_gamma   90.00
#
_symmetry.space_group_name_H-M   'P 1'
#
loop_
_entity.id
_entity.type
_entity.pdbx_description
1 polymer ?
#
loop_
_entity_poly.entity_id
_entity_poly.type
_entity_poly.pdbx_seq_one_letter_code
_entity_poly.pdbx_strand_id
1 'polypeptide(L)'
;MRGLLGRVKTIALVGASAKPVRPSYFVLKYLLAKGYRVIPVNPGLAGQDLLGQRCHADLASIPEPVDMVDIFRSADAVPGIVEEALGMDPRPSVIWMQLGIRNDVAARTAEAEGLTVVMDRCPKIEYARLSGEIGWNGVNSRVLSSKKPAMGKGFQSYGLNRAK
;
A
#
# COMPACT_ATOMS: atom_id res chain seq x y z
N MET A 1 12.42 -1.74 -3.85
CA MET A 1 11.52 -1.43 -2.71
C MET A 1 11.52 0.04 -2.29
N ARG A 2 12.64 0.63 -1.78
CA ARG A 2 12.65 2.06 -1.37
C ARG A 2 12.21 3.01 -2.48
N GLY A 3 12.79 2.89 -3.68
CA GLY A 3 12.40 3.73 -4.82
C GLY A 3 10.95 3.53 -5.25
N LEU A 4 10.41 2.31 -5.12
CA LEU A 4 9.02 1.98 -5.42
C LEU A 4 8.06 2.72 -4.48
N LEU A 5 8.23 2.56 -3.17
CA LEU A 5 7.42 3.28 -2.18
C LEU A 5 7.65 4.79 -2.23
N GLY A 6 8.84 5.25 -2.61
CA GLY A 6 9.13 6.67 -2.76
C GLY A 6 8.48 7.35 -3.97
N ARG A 7 8.12 6.60 -5.03
CA ARG A 7 7.44 7.13 -6.22
C ARG A 7 5.91 7.04 -6.14
N VAL A 8 5.38 6.07 -5.39
CA VAL A 8 3.95 5.88 -5.16
C VAL A 8 3.43 7.05 -4.31
N LYS A 9 2.31 7.66 -4.71
CA LYS A 9 1.65 8.75 -3.98
C LYS A 9 0.22 8.38 -3.62
N THR A 10 -0.51 7.77 -4.56
CA THR A 10 -1.91 7.35 -4.39
C THR A 10 -2.04 5.82 -4.33
N ILE A 11 -2.70 5.33 -3.29
CA ILE A 11 -2.86 3.90 -3.00
C ILE A 11 -4.34 3.57 -2.90
N ALA A 12 -4.84 2.66 -3.74
CA ALA A 12 -6.15 2.05 -3.55
C ALA A 12 -6.02 0.84 -2.62
N LEU A 13 -6.68 0.86 -1.46
CA LEU A 13 -6.60 -0.21 -0.47
C LEU A 13 -7.84 -1.09 -0.55
N VAL A 14 -7.72 -2.22 -1.26
CA VAL A 14 -8.79 -3.19 -1.51
C VAL A 14 -8.97 -4.13 -0.33
N GLY A 15 -10.20 -4.25 0.18
CA GLY A 15 -10.49 -4.97 1.41
C GLY A 15 -10.33 -4.11 2.67
N ALA A 16 -10.53 -2.79 2.53
CA ALA A 16 -10.55 -1.86 3.65
C ALA A 16 -11.59 -2.29 4.70
N SER A 17 -11.28 -2.14 5.99
CA SER A 17 -12.21 -2.44 7.07
C SER A 17 -12.26 -1.28 8.05
N ALA A 18 -13.45 -0.92 8.52
CA ALA A 18 -13.62 0.05 9.59
C ALA A 18 -13.28 -0.51 10.99
N LYS A 19 -13.07 -1.83 11.11
CA LYS A 19 -12.78 -2.49 12.39
C LYS A 19 -11.32 -2.23 12.80
N PRO A 20 -11.04 -1.59 13.96
CA PRO A 20 -9.68 -1.23 14.35
C PRO A 20 -8.73 -2.41 14.50
N VAL A 21 -9.23 -3.60 14.82
CA VAL A 21 -8.42 -4.83 14.97
C VAL A 21 -7.92 -5.40 13.64
N ARG A 22 -8.49 -4.96 12.49
CA ARG A 22 -8.13 -5.52 11.19
C ARG A 22 -6.83 -4.91 10.66
N PRO A 23 -5.92 -5.73 10.09
CA PRO A 23 -4.66 -5.23 9.51
C PRO A 23 -4.85 -4.09 8.50
N SER A 24 -5.87 -4.15 7.65
CA SER A 24 -6.18 -3.11 6.65
C SER A 24 -6.47 -1.75 7.30
N TYR A 25 -7.09 -1.70 8.48
CA TYR A 25 -7.32 -0.46 9.21
C TYR A 25 -6.00 0.16 9.69
N PHE A 26 -5.11 -0.67 10.27
CA PHE A 26 -3.81 -0.19 10.74
C PHE A 26 -2.91 0.29 9.60
N VAL A 27 -2.91 -0.42 8.47
CA VAL A 27 -2.11 -0.03 7.29
C VAL A 27 -2.66 1.26 6.68
N LEU A 28 -3.98 1.39 6.52
CA LEU A 28 -4.63 2.63 6.09
C LEU A 28 -4.19 3.82 6.97
N LYS A 29 -4.36 3.69 8.30
CA LYS A 29 -3.97 4.74 9.26
C LYS A 29 -2.50 5.11 9.16
N TYR A 30 -1.62 4.12 9.07
CA TYR A 30 -0.18 4.34 9.01
C TYR A 30 0.24 5.05 7.72
N LEU A 31 -0.27 4.62 6.57
CA LEU A 31 0.07 5.21 5.28
C LEU A 31 -0.44 6.66 5.16
N LEU A 32 -1.64 6.95 5.68
CA LEU A 32 -2.15 8.32 5.80
C LEU A 32 -1.23 9.19 6.67
N ALA A 33 -0.78 8.68 7.83
CA ALA A 33 0.15 9.39 8.70
C ALA A 33 1.54 9.61 8.06
N LYS A 34 1.91 8.77 7.08
CA LYS A 34 3.11 8.93 6.25
C LYS A 34 2.93 9.85 5.04
N GLY A 35 1.73 10.41 4.86
CA GLY A 35 1.44 11.40 3.83
C GLY A 35 1.09 10.81 2.46
N TYR A 36 0.80 9.52 2.37
CA TYR A 36 0.22 8.95 1.15
C TYR A 36 -1.25 9.35 1.04
N ARG A 37 -1.74 9.51 -0.19
CA ARG A 37 -3.18 9.50 -0.46
C ARG A 37 -3.62 8.04 -0.48
N VAL A 38 -4.53 7.66 0.41
CA VAL A 38 -5.01 6.27 0.49
C VAL A 38 -6.53 6.25 0.34
N ILE A 39 -7.00 5.50 -0.65
CA ILE A 39 -8.40 5.41 -1.05
C ILE A 39 -8.91 4.02 -0.64
N PRO A 40 -9.76 3.91 0.39
CA PRO A 40 -10.28 2.62 0.82
C PRO A 40 -11.31 2.08 -0.21
N VAL A 41 -11.21 0.79 -0.51
CA VAL A 41 -12.13 0.08 -1.42
C VAL A 41 -12.75 -1.10 -0.69
N ASN A 42 -14.08 -1.07 -0.54
CA ASN A 42 -14.90 -2.12 0.02
C ASN A 42 -16.38 -1.90 -0.36
N PRO A 43 -17.02 -2.82 -1.11
CA PRO A 43 -18.44 -2.72 -1.46
C PRO A 43 -19.37 -2.54 -0.26
N GLY A 44 -19.11 -3.24 0.85
CA GLY A 44 -19.95 -3.19 2.05
C GLY A 44 -19.83 -1.91 2.86
N LEU A 45 -18.85 -1.05 2.55
CA LEU A 45 -18.63 0.25 3.19
C LEU A 45 -18.70 1.40 2.18
N ALA A 46 -19.13 1.12 0.95
CA ALA A 46 -19.21 2.12 -0.11
C ALA A 46 -20.04 3.32 0.35
N GLY A 47 -19.51 4.52 0.12
CA GLY A 47 -20.16 5.75 0.53
C GLY A 47 -20.04 6.09 2.02
N GLN A 48 -19.21 5.37 2.78
CA GLN A 48 -18.84 5.75 4.15
C GLN A 48 -17.43 6.33 4.18
N ASP A 49 -17.12 7.08 5.24
CA ASP A 49 -15.77 7.63 5.44
C ASP A 49 -14.99 6.78 6.45
N LEU A 50 -13.80 6.34 6.05
CA LEU A 50 -12.84 5.63 6.90
C LEU A 50 -11.62 6.52 7.10
N LEU A 51 -11.38 6.95 8.34
CA LEU A 51 -10.25 7.83 8.69
C LEU A 51 -10.20 9.11 7.82
N GLY A 52 -11.38 9.68 7.54
CA GLY A 52 -11.53 10.87 6.71
C GLY A 52 -11.34 10.63 5.20
N GLN A 53 -11.28 9.38 4.76
CA GLN A 53 -11.18 8.99 3.35
C GLN A 53 -12.49 8.34 2.90
N ARG A 54 -13.03 8.78 1.76
CA ARG A 54 -14.24 8.20 1.18
C ARG A 54 -13.98 6.77 0.71
N CYS A 55 -14.84 5.83 1.10
CA CYS A 55 -14.75 4.44 0.66
C CYS A 55 -15.54 4.21 -0.62
N HIS A 56 -14.88 3.58 -1.59
CA HIS A 56 -15.44 3.22 -2.88
C HIS A 56 -15.85 1.75 -2.92
N ALA A 57 -16.76 1.39 -3.82
CA ALA A 57 -17.23 0.02 -3.93
C ALA A 57 -16.19 -0.89 -4.61
N ASP A 58 -15.56 -0.35 -5.65
CA ASP A 58 -14.64 -1.05 -6.56
C ASP A 58 -13.53 -0.10 -7.02
N LEU A 59 -12.57 -0.60 -7.80
CA LEU A 59 -11.48 0.21 -8.34
C LEU A 59 -11.95 1.20 -9.41
N ALA A 60 -12.97 0.85 -10.20
CA ALA A 60 -13.47 1.67 -11.31
C ALA A 60 -14.21 2.93 -10.83
N SER A 61 -14.80 2.91 -9.64
CA SER A 61 -15.51 4.05 -9.04
C SER A 61 -14.59 5.07 -8.38
N ILE A 62 -13.27 4.88 -8.42
CA ILE A 62 -12.28 5.83 -7.89
C ILE A 62 -12.15 7.01 -8.88
N PRO A 63 -12.41 8.26 -8.47
CA PRO A 63 -12.45 9.41 -9.37
C PRO A 63 -11.07 10.03 -9.66
N GLU A 64 -9.99 9.43 -9.15
CA GLU A 64 -8.62 9.96 -9.25
C GLU A 64 -7.61 8.87 -9.59
N PRO A 65 -6.48 9.22 -10.24
CA PRO A 65 -5.41 8.28 -10.56
C PRO A 65 -4.86 7.53 -9.35
N VAL A 66 -4.62 6.22 -9.51
CA VAL A 66 -4.03 5.35 -8.49
C VAL A 66 -2.66 4.86 -8.96
N ASP A 67 -1.63 4.98 -8.12
CA ASP A 67 -0.28 4.49 -8.46
C ASP A 67 -0.10 3.02 -8.07
N MET A 68 -0.75 2.59 -6.98
CA MET A 68 -0.61 1.27 -6.36
C MET A 68 -1.95 0.72 -5.87
N VAL A 69 -2.25 -0.54 -6.19
CA VAL A 69 -3.38 -1.29 -5.63
C VAL A 69 -2.87 -2.21 -4.53
N ASP A 70 -3.30 -1.97 -3.28
CA ASP A 70 -2.91 -2.72 -2.08
C ASP A 70 -4.02 -3.68 -1.63
N ILE A 71 -3.76 -4.99 -1.70
CA ILE A 71 -4.77 -6.05 -1.65
C ILE A 71 -4.76 -6.75 -0.29
N PHE A 72 -5.86 -6.63 0.44
CA PHE A 72 -6.18 -7.35 1.69
C PHE A 72 -7.27 -8.43 1.50
N ARG A 73 -7.47 -8.88 0.25
CA ARG A 73 -8.38 -9.99 -0.09
C ARG A 73 -7.59 -11.27 -0.30
N SER A 74 -8.25 -12.40 -0.11
CA SER A 74 -7.66 -13.73 -0.25
C SER A 74 -7.11 -13.96 -1.67
N ALA A 75 -6.16 -14.89 -1.79
CA ALA A 75 -5.40 -15.12 -3.03
C ALA A 75 -6.26 -15.53 -4.24
N ASP A 76 -7.43 -16.13 -3.99
CA ASP A 76 -8.45 -16.49 -4.98
C ASP A 76 -9.16 -15.27 -5.58
N ALA A 77 -9.27 -14.16 -4.85
CA ALA A 77 -9.85 -12.92 -5.33
C ALA A 77 -8.85 -12.05 -6.13
N VAL A 78 -7.55 -12.33 -6.02
CA VAL A 78 -6.49 -11.53 -6.65
C VAL A 78 -6.64 -11.43 -8.18
N PRO A 79 -6.94 -12.49 -8.94
CA PRO A 79 -7.08 -12.39 -10.40
C PRO A 79 -8.12 -11.35 -10.84
N GLY A 80 -9.30 -11.33 -10.21
CA GLY A 80 -10.34 -10.34 -10.53
C GLY A 80 -9.94 -8.92 -10.17
N ILE A 81 -9.24 -8.73 -9.04
CA ILE A 81 -8.73 -7.41 -8.64
C ILE A 81 -7.63 -6.92 -9.61
N VAL A 82 -6.79 -7.82 -10.11
CA VAL A 82 -5.79 -7.48 -11.14
C VAL A 82 -6.48 -7.07 -12.44
N GLU A 83 -7.52 -7.78 -12.86
CA GLU A 83 -8.32 -7.41 -14.04
C GLU A 83 -8.98 -6.04 -13.88
N GLU A 84 -9.60 -5.77 -12.73
CA GLU A 84 -10.15 -4.44 -12.40
C GLU A 84 -9.06 -3.35 -12.47
N ALA A 85 -7.87 -3.62 -11.90
CA ALA A 85 -6.75 -2.67 -11.92
C ALA A 85 -6.25 -2.39 -13.35
N LEU A 86 -6.20 -3.42 -14.21
CA LEU A 86 -5.82 -3.27 -15.62
C LEU A 86 -6.86 -2.48 -16.43
N GLY A 87 -8.12 -2.50 -16.01
CA GLY A 87 -9.22 -1.74 -16.60
C GLY A 87 -9.27 -0.25 -16.20
N MET A 88 -8.46 0.18 -15.22
CA MET A 88 -8.42 1.59 -14.80
C MET A 88 -7.73 2.48 -15.84
N ASP A 89 -8.16 3.73 -15.94
CA ASP A 89 -7.50 4.77 -16.73
C ASP A 89 -7.29 6.05 -15.88
N PRO A 90 -6.04 6.43 -15.56
CA PRO A 90 -4.80 5.74 -15.89
C PRO A 90 -4.62 4.45 -15.09
N ARG A 91 -3.95 3.46 -15.71
CA ARG A 91 -3.61 2.19 -15.06
C ARG A 91 -2.63 2.41 -13.90
N PRO A 92 -2.78 1.68 -12.79
CA PRO A 92 -1.81 1.70 -11.72
C PRO A 92 -0.49 1.08 -12.17
N SER A 93 0.61 1.52 -11.56
CA SER A 93 1.95 1.03 -11.86
C SER A 93 2.37 -0.15 -10.98
N VAL A 94 1.64 -0.40 -9.88
CA VAL A 94 1.99 -1.40 -8.86
C VAL A 94 0.78 -2.19 -8.40
N ILE A 95 0.91 -3.52 -8.37
CA ILE A 95 0.04 -4.41 -7.60
C ILE A 95 0.80 -4.86 -6.35
N TRP A 96 0.17 -4.70 -5.20
CA TRP A 96 0.76 -5.05 -3.91
C TRP A 96 -0.15 -6.05 -3.18
N MET A 97 0.33 -7.28 -3.01
CA MET A 97 -0.36 -8.32 -2.25
C MET A 97 0.20 -8.38 -0.82
N GLN A 98 -0.69 -8.25 0.16
CA GLN A 98 -0.32 -8.22 1.58
C GLN A 98 0.28 -9.54 2.08
N LEU A 99 0.75 -9.52 3.33
CA LEU A 99 1.27 -10.71 4.01
C LEU A 99 0.29 -11.88 3.96
N GLY A 100 0.80 -13.06 3.61
CA GLY A 100 0.00 -14.27 3.45
C GLY A 100 -0.84 -14.32 2.17
N ILE A 101 -0.75 -13.32 1.29
CA ILE A 101 -1.44 -13.29 0.00
C ILE A 101 -0.39 -13.39 -1.11
N ARG A 102 -0.46 -14.49 -1.86
CA ARG A 102 0.40 -14.79 -3.00
C ARG A 102 -0.43 -15.46 -4.10
N ASN A 103 -0.32 -14.96 -5.32
CA ASN A 103 -0.90 -15.59 -6.50
C ASN A 103 0.05 -15.41 -7.70
N ASP A 104 0.78 -16.48 -8.03
CA ASP A 104 1.83 -16.43 -9.05
C ASP A 104 1.29 -16.31 -10.48
N VAL A 105 0.07 -16.79 -10.73
CA VAL A 105 -0.58 -16.66 -12.05
C VAL A 105 -0.97 -15.21 -12.29
N ALA A 106 -1.69 -14.60 -11.34
CA ALA A 106 -2.08 -13.21 -11.43
C ALA A 106 -0.87 -12.25 -11.45
N ALA A 107 0.19 -12.59 -10.72
CA ALA A 107 1.45 -11.84 -10.78
C ALA A 107 2.03 -11.82 -12.20
N ARG A 108 2.15 -12.98 -12.86
CA ARG A 108 2.64 -13.07 -14.24
C ARG A 108 1.76 -12.28 -15.22
N THR A 109 0.43 -12.34 -15.06
CA THR A 109 -0.48 -11.56 -15.90
C THR A 109 -0.25 -10.06 -15.73
N ALA A 110 -0.16 -9.57 -14.49
CA ALA A 110 0.09 -8.15 -14.23
C ALA A 110 1.47 -7.69 -14.73
N GLU A 111 2.51 -8.52 -14.56
CA GLU A 111 3.87 -8.24 -15.04
C GLU A 111 3.95 -8.20 -16.56
N ALA A 112 3.22 -9.08 -17.27
CA ALA A 112 3.13 -9.08 -18.73
C ALA A 112 2.51 -7.78 -19.27
N GLU A 113 1.61 -7.15 -18.50
CA GLU A 113 1.01 -5.85 -18.79
C GLU A 113 1.87 -4.66 -18.30
N GLY A 114 3.07 -4.93 -17.79
CA GLY A 114 4.05 -3.91 -17.39
C GLY A 114 3.89 -3.38 -15.96
N LEU A 115 3.03 -3.99 -15.13
CA LEU A 115 2.87 -3.59 -13.73
C LEU A 115 3.99 -4.19 -12.87
N THR A 116 4.44 -3.43 -11.87
CA THR A 116 5.34 -3.97 -10.84
C THR A 116 4.52 -4.75 -9.82
N VAL A 117 4.84 -6.03 -9.60
CA VAL A 117 4.14 -6.86 -8.60
C VAL A 117 4.99 -7.05 -7.35
N VAL A 118 4.38 -6.84 -6.19
CA VAL A 118 4.96 -7.17 -4.88
C VAL A 118 4.02 -8.14 -4.19
N MET A 119 4.54 -9.28 -3.72
CA MET A 119 3.75 -10.30 -3.03
C MET A 119 4.28 -10.58 -1.62
N ASP A 120 3.39 -11.00 -0.73
CA ASP A 120 3.71 -11.38 0.66
C ASP A 120 4.54 -10.31 1.39
N ARG A 121 4.13 -9.04 1.26
CA ARG A 121 4.78 -7.92 1.97
C ARG A 121 3.74 -6.96 2.49
N CYS A 122 4.04 -6.27 3.58
CA CYS A 122 3.20 -5.19 4.09
C CYS A 122 3.91 -3.85 3.84
N PRO A 123 3.30 -2.86 3.18
CA PRO A 123 3.92 -1.58 2.88
C PRO A 123 4.23 -0.81 4.16
N LYS A 124 3.43 -0.96 5.23
CA LYS A 124 3.76 -0.42 6.57
C LYS A 124 5.07 -0.99 7.12
N ILE A 125 5.26 -2.31 7.02
CA ILE A 125 6.46 -2.98 7.54
C ILE A 125 7.66 -2.61 6.68
N GLU A 126 7.54 -2.67 5.35
CA GLU A 126 8.61 -2.28 4.44
C GLU A 126 8.97 -0.80 4.59
N TYR A 127 8.00 0.09 4.78
CA TYR A 127 8.26 1.49 5.05
C TYR A 127 9.05 1.64 6.35
N ALA A 128 8.58 1.08 7.47
CA ALA A 128 9.27 1.18 8.76
C ALA A 128 10.68 0.57 8.72
N ARG A 129 10.86 -0.52 7.97
CA ARG A 129 12.16 -1.17 7.75
C ARG A 129 13.12 -0.26 6.98
N LEU A 130 12.62 0.39 5.94
CA LEU A 130 13.43 1.24 5.07
C LEU A 130 13.68 2.64 5.66
N SER A 131 12.72 3.22 6.39
CA SER A 131 12.90 4.48 7.12
C SER A 131 13.84 4.32 8.32
N GLY A 132 13.94 3.10 8.87
CA GLY A 132 14.73 2.77 10.06
C GLY A 132 13.92 2.74 11.36
N GLU A 133 12.63 3.12 11.29
CA GLU A 133 11.73 3.20 12.45
C GLU A 133 11.45 1.83 13.07
N ILE A 134 11.48 0.75 12.29
CA ILE A 134 11.26 -0.59 12.83
C ILE A 134 12.31 -0.96 13.90
N GLY A 135 13.51 -0.36 13.80
CA GLY A 135 14.59 -0.55 14.76
C GLY A 135 14.32 0.03 16.14
N TRP A 136 13.42 1.02 16.27
CA TRP A 136 13.02 1.52 17.59
C TRP A 136 12.29 0.47 18.44
N ASN A 137 11.70 -0.52 17.77
CA ASN A 137 11.06 -1.66 18.43
C ASN A 137 12.03 -2.84 18.61
N GLY A 138 13.34 -2.62 18.46
CA GLY A 138 14.36 -3.66 18.58
C GLY A 138 14.43 -4.64 17.40
N VAL A 139 13.71 -4.37 16.30
CA VAL A 139 13.69 -5.26 15.13
C VAL A 139 14.85 -4.95 14.19
N ASN A 140 15.63 -5.98 13.83
CA ASN A 140 16.70 -5.84 12.84
C ASN A 140 16.11 -5.49 11.45
N SER A 141 16.36 -4.27 10.97
CA SER A 141 15.89 -3.80 9.67
C SER A 141 16.60 -4.46 8.47
N ARG A 142 17.76 -5.07 8.71
CA ARG A 142 18.71 -5.57 7.70
C ARG A 142 19.12 -4.47 6.70
N VAL A 143 19.06 -3.21 7.10
CA VAL A 143 19.47 -2.05 6.30
C VAL A 143 20.60 -1.33 7.03
N LEU A 144 21.80 -1.37 6.46
CA LEU A 144 22.95 -0.59 6.90
C LEU A 144 23.04 0.69 6.06
N SER A 145 23.27 1.84 6.70
CA SER A 145 23.47 3.11 6.00
C SER A 145 24.23 4.10 6.88
N SER A 146 25.20 4.81 6.29
CA SER A 146 25.94 5.89 6.92
C SER A 146 25.22 7.25 6.88
N LYS A 147 24.15 7.38 6.09
CA LYS A 147 23.41 8.65 5.93
C LYS A 147 22.35 8.81 7.00
N LYS A 148 22.19 10.02 7.55
CA LYS A 148 21.14 10.32 8.53
C LYS A 148 19.73 10.15 7.91
N PRO A 149 18.76 9.56 8.62
CA PRO A 149 17.36 9.53 8.18
C PRO A 149 16.82 10.95 7.99
N ALA A 150 15.97 11.18 6.98
CA ALA A 150 15.23 12.43 6.92
C ALA A 150 14.07 12.39 7.92
N MET A 151 13.92 13.46 8.68
CA MET A 151 12.79 13.62 9.61
C MET A 151 11.50 13.89 8.82
N GLY A 152 10.48 13.10 9.09
CA GLY A 152 9.12 13.35 8.64
C GLY A 152 8.39 14.33 9.54
N LYS A 153 7.12 14.62 9.21
CA LYS A 153 6.24 15.39 10.08
C LYS A 153 5.78 14.55 11.28
N GLY A 154 5.67 15.18 12.44
CA GLY A 154 5.19 14.55 13.68
C GLY A 154 6.30 14.07 14.61
N PHE A 155 5.90 13.51 15.75
CA PHE A 155 6.82 12.95 16.75
C PHE A 155 7.39 11.62 16.27
N GLN A 156 8.72 11.46 16.34
CA GLN A 156 9.42 10.24 15.95
C GLN A 156 8.91 9.68 14.62
N SER A 157 9.05 10.47 13.56
CA SER A 157 8.68 10.06 12.20
C SER A 157 9.87 10.24 11.29
N TYR A 158 10.31 9.17 10.64
CA TYR A 158 11.30 9.20 9.55
C TYR A 158 10.63 8.96 8.21
N GLY A 159 11.18 9.61 7.19
CA GLY A 159 10.81 9.44 5.78
C GLY A 159 11.63 8.34 5.10
N LEU A 160 11.21 7.96 3.88
CA LEU A 160 11.99 7.05 3.03
C LEU A 160 13.23 7.71 2.43
N ASN A 161 13.21 9.03 2.26
CA ASN A 161 14.36 9.79 1.79
C ASN A 161 15.36 9.96 2.95
N ARG A 162 16.65 9.96 2.64
CA ARG A 162 17.71 10.29 3.60
C ARG A 162 18.19 11.71 3.35
N ALA A 163 18.67 12.38 4.40
CA ALA A 163 19.28 13.69 4.25
C ALA A 163 20.46 13.60 3.27
N LYS A 164 20.65 14.65 2.46
CA LYS A 164 21.79 14.75 1.55
C LYS A 164 23.09 14.83 2.34
#